data_AF-A0A229VWU6-F1
#
_entry.id   AF-A0A229VWU6-F1
#
_cell.length_a   1.000
_cell.length_b   1.000
_cell.length_c   1.000
_cell.angle_alpha   90.00
_cell.angle_beta   90.00
_cell.angle_gamma   90.00
#
_symmetry.space_group_name_H-M   'P 1'
#
loop_
_entity.id
_entity.type
_entity.pdbx_description
1 polymer ?
#
loop_
_entity_poly.entity_id
_entity_poly.type
_entity_poly.pdbx_seq_one_letter_code
_entity_poly.pdbx_strand_id
1 'polypeptide(L)'
;MARRWTPQRFQARRRIRVAACAAAVTVACMASFLVGTHKTVALEVNGKTETVQTYAMSVDRLLQEQGVDVKTHDIVTSSSGNALANHAVVKVQSAYQATITIEGKDVPFWTIATSADQLLGFFQDNENAASQVTVNIQNVYNQLTGGFVINANGPVTVVADGQSSEAPNGKLPAASILDSKGIVLGKEDRVSVEKNGDQTVLRVKRVTHGETTKTVEIPFVTQTIVDDTLQPGETVVRQQGQNGEKTQTYNTTFVDGQAESAVLLKETTTKEAVNQVVAVGPEKTEETPSDNSSSDSNSNDSNKSDNKSDSDKTDSKSDSSDKNSSDSSSSKPSSKPSSSSSSSASSKPSESASSKPSSSPSQSETSKPAETPTPTQKPTQNTNNNSSNNSGSSSNNSSSSNSGSSNSSSNSSSNNSSSNSGSSSSSGSTSGLWHASPSAAQTYARGAVAQYGWGGTNFDSLVKLWNKESGWSWSAENKSSGAYGIPQSLPGSKMATFGANWKDDAAIQINWGLSYISGRYGNPDTAWAHSQKTGWY
;
A
#
# COMPACT_ATOMS: atom_id res chain seq x y z
N MET A 1 -68.95 51.59 57.91
CA MET A 1 -67.63 51.26 57.31
C MET A 1 -67.85 50.34 56.11
N ALA A 2 -67.29 50.64 54.93
CA ALA A 2 -67.43 49.78 53.75
C ALA A 2 -66.05 49.53 53.10
N ARG A 3 -65.51 48.31 53.23
CA ARG A 3 -64.21 47.93 52.64
C ARG A 3 -64.42 47.48 51.19
N ARG A 4 -63.93 48.27 50.22
CA ARG A 4 -64.00 47.93 48.78
C ARG A 4 -63.19 46.64 48.50
N TRP A 5 -63.86 45.59 48.05
CA TRP A 5 -63.25 44.31 47.70
C TRP A 5 -62.49 44.43 46.36
N THR A 6 -61.18 44.14 46.34
CA THR A 6 -60.31 44.43 45.19
C THR A 6 -60.06 43.19 44.30
N PRO A 7 -60.62 43.12 43.07
CA PRO A 7 -60.56 41.91 42.23
C PRO A 7 -59.18 41.61 41.64
N GLN A 8 -58.22 42.55 41.73
CA GLN A 8 -56.84 42.37 41.26
C GLN A 8 -56.17 41.09 41.80
N ARG A 9 -56.49 40.68 43.03
CA ARG A 9 -55.92 39.48 43.67
C ARG A 9 -56.32 38.19 42.96
N PHE A 10 -57.56 38.12 42.46
CA PHE A 10 -58.05 36.99 41.65
C PHE A 10 -57.51 37.05 40.22
N GLN A 11 -57.46 38.24 39.61
CA GLN A 11 -56.81 38.46 38.30
C GLN A 11 -55.35 37.97 38.30
N ALA A 12 -54.55 38.37 39.29
CA ALA A 12 -53.16 37.94 39.44
C ALA A 12 -53.04 36.42 39.64
N ARG A 13 -53.82 35.83 40.56
CA ARG A 13 -53.84 34.36 40.80
C ARG A 13 -54.40 33.54 39.63
N ARG A 14 -55.11 34.16 38.66
CA ARG A 14 -55.48 33.52 37.39
C ARG A 14 -54.33 33.60 36.38
N ARG A 15 -53.71 34.79 36.21
CA ARG A 15 -52.56 35.00 35.31
C ARG A 15 -51.37 34.12 35.69
N ILE A 16 -51.02 34.02 36.98
CA ILE A 16 -49.93 33.16 37.47
C ILE A 16 -50.21 31.68 37.15
N ARG A 17 -51.45 31.19 37.34
CA ARG A 17 -51.80 29.81 37.00
C ARG A 17 -51.77 29.54 35.49
N VAL A 18 -52.24 30.47 34.66
CA VAL A 18 -52.14 30.35 33.19
C VAL A 18 -50.68 30.36 32.74
N ALA A 19 -49.82 31.23 33.30
CA ALA A 19 -48.40 31.26 33.00
C ALA A 19 -47.68 29.97 33.45
N ALA A 20 -48.01 29.44 34.63
CA ALA A 20 -47.47 28.17 35.11
C ALA A 20 -47.90 26.98 34.24
N CYS A 21 -49.15 26.92 33.80
CA CYS A 21 -49.60 25.90 32.85
C CYS A 21 -48.92 26.05 31.48
N ALA A 22 -48.76 27.28 30.97
CA ALA A 22 -48.06 27.52 29.71
C ALA A 22 -46.59 27.10 29.78
N ALA A 23 -45.89 27.42 30.88
CA ALA A 23 -44.51 27.00 31.12
C ALA A 23 -44.40 25.47 31.31
N ALA A 24 -45.35 24.83 31.99
CA ALA A 24 -45.38 23.39 32.12
C ALA A 24 -45.61 22.70 30.76
N VAL A 25 -46.47 23.25 29.90
CA VAL A 25 -46.70 22.76 28.54
C VAL A 25 -45.47 22.96 27.66
N THR A 26 -44.79 24.11 27.68
CA THR A 26 -43.57 24.28 26.88
C THR A 26 -42.43 23.39 27.36
N VAL A 27 -42.24 23.23 28.68
CA VAL A 27 -41.27 22.27 29.25
C VAL A 27 -41.62 20.83 28.87
N ALA A 28 -42.90 20.44 28.94
CA ALA A 28 -43.34 19.11 28.49
C ALA A 28 -43.11 18.88 26.99
N CYS A 29 -43.45 19.86 26.13
CA CYS A 29 -43.19 19.76 24.69
C CYS A 29 -41.69 19.69 24.38
N MET A 30 -40.84 20.49 25.06
CA MET A 30 -39.38 20.41 24.90
C MET A 30 -38.83 19.05 25.36
N ALA A 31 -39.32 18.51 26.49
CA ALA A 31 -38.96 17.17 26.96
C ALA A 31 -39.39 16.07 25.98
N SER A 32 -40.62 16.14 25.44
CA SER A 32 -41.11 15.20 24.42
C SER A 32 -40.27 15.25 23.14
N PHE A 33 -39.80 16.43 22.73
CA PHE A 33 -38.97 16.59 21.54
C PHE A 33 -37.57 15.97 21.73
N LEU A 34 -37.01 16.06 22.93
CA LEU A 34 -35.71 15.47 23.28
C LEU A 34 -35.73 13.93 23.38
N VAL A 35 -36.89 13.31 23.63
CA VAL A 35 -37.04 11.85 23.71
C VAL A 35 -37.26 11.21 22.32
N GLY A 36 -37.68 12.00 21.31
CA GLY A 36 -38.25 11.49 20.05
C GLY A 36 -37.33 11.44 18.83
N THR A 37 -36.03 11.75 18.91
CA THR A 37 -35.18 12.02 17.72
C THR A 37 -33.86 11.25 17.64
N HIS A 38 -33.78 10.06 18.24
CA HIS A 38 -32.69 9.12 17.94
C HIS A 38 -32.89 8.45 16.56
N LYS A 39 -31.79 8.03 15.94
CA LYS A 39 -31.73 7.28 14.70
C LYS A 39 -31.44 5.82 15.02
N THR A 40 -32.20 4.89 14.45
CA THR A 40 -31.84 3.47 14.38
C THR A 40 -30.97 3.26 13.15
N VAL A 41 -29.77 2.70 13.33
CA VAL A 41 -28.80 2.45 12.25
C VAL A 41 -28.35 0.99 12.31
N ALA A 42 -28.30 0.32 11.16
CA ALA A 42 -27.65 -0.97 11.05
C ALA A 42 -26.15 -0.74 10.84
N LEU A 43 -25.33 -1.01 11.85
CA LEU A 43 -23.88 -0.92 11.79
C LEU A 43 -23.31 -2.32 11.54
N GLU A 44 -22.59 -2.50 10.44
CA GLU A 44 -21.96 -3.75 10.06
C GLU A 44 -20.44 -3.60 10.09
N VAL A 45 -19.78 -4.24 11.06
CA VAL A 45 -18.32 -4.20 11.19
C VAL A 45 -17.77 -5.57 10.82
N ASN A 46 -16.96 -5.63 9.75
CA ASN A 46 -16.33 -6.87 9.26
C ASN A 46 -17.31 -8.04 9.09
N GLY A 47 -18.50 -7.76 8.54
CA GLY A 47 -19.57 -8.73 8.30
C GLY A 47 -20.48 -9.04 9.49
N LYS A 48 -20.19 -8.51 10.69
CA LYS A 48 -21.08 -8.61 11.86
C LYS A 48 -22.01 -7.41 11.92
N THR A 49 -23.31 -7.61 11.69
CA THR A 49 -24.33 -6.55 11.78
C THR A 49 -24.91 -6.42 13.18
N GLU A 50 -24.95 -5.19 13.70
CA GLU A 50 -25.62 -4.81 14.95
C GLU A 50 -26.55 -3.61 14.73
N THR A 51 -27.60 -3.48 15.53
CA THR A 51 -28.57 -2.37 15.44
C THR A 51 -28.31 -1.35 16.52
N VAL A 52 -27.79 -0.18 16.14
CA VAL A 52 -27.40 0.90 17.04
C VAL A 52 -28.49 1.96 17.09
N GLN A 53 -28.78 2.49 18.29
CA GLN A 53 -29.58 3.70 18.49
C GLN A 53 -28.65 4.86 18.80
N THR A 54 -28.66 5.92 18.00
CA THR A 54 -27.67 7.02 18.08
C THR A 54 -28.32 8.40 17.85
N TYR A 55 -27.70 9.46 18.37
CA TYR A 55 -28.00 10.85 18.01
C TYR A 55 -26.96 11.45 17.05
N ALA A 56 -26.02 10.66 16.54
CA ALA A 56 -24.96 11.10 15.63
C ALA A 56 -25.53 11.67 14.32
N MET A 57 -24.95 12.79 13.86
CA MET A 57 -25.33 13.44 12.61
C MET A 57 -24.46 13.03 11.41
N SER A 58 -23.29 12.43 11.66
CA SER A 58 -22.39 11.86 10.65
C SER A 58 -21.99 10.42 11.01
N VAL A 59 -21.48 9.71 10.00
CA VAL A 59 -20.98 8.33 10.15
C VAL A 59 -19.83 8.28 11.15
N ASP A 60 -18.84 9.16 11.01
CA ASP A 60 -17.65 9.22 11.87
C ASP A 60 -18.01 9.35 13.36
N ARG A 61 -19.07 10.11 13.67
CA ARG A 61 -19.53 10.27 15.06
C ARG A 61 -20.24 9.03 15.60
N LEU A 62 -20.97 8.28 14.77
CA LEU A 62 -21.50 6.97 15.14
C LEU A 62 -20.35 5.99 15.42
N LEU A 63 -19.35 5.92 14.54
CA LEU A 63 -18.23 4.99 14.72
C LEU A 63 -17.42 5.31 15.98
N GLN A 64 -17.17 6.59 16.25
CA GLN A 64 -16.57 7.05 17.51
C GLN A 64 -17.44 6.75 18.74
N GLU A 65 -18.77 6.85 18.64
CA GLU A 65 -19.71 6.50 19.73
C GLU A 65 -19.72 4.99 20.01
N GLN A 66 -19.44 4.15 19.01
CA GLN A 66 -19.36 2.69 19.14
C GLN A 66 -17.93 2.15 19.37
N GLY A 67 -16.93 3.03 19.50
CA GLY A 67 -15.52 2.62 19.70
C GLY A 67 -14.89 1.91 18.51
N VAL A 68 -15.35 2.19 17.29
CA VAL A 68 -14.85 1.59 16.05
C VAL A 68 -13.74 2.46 15.47
N ASP A 69 -12.49 2.12 15.77
CA ASP A 69 -11.30 2.79 15.23
C ASP A 69 -11.08 2.44 13.75
N VAL A 70 -11.34 3.42 12.87
CA VAL A 70 -11.16 3.30 11.42
C VAL A 70 -9.73 3.66 11.02
N LYS A 71 -9.03 2.76 10.31
CA LYS A 71 -7.67 2.98 9.81
C LYS A 71 -7.69 3.64 8.42
N THR A 72 -6.54 4.17 7.99
CA THR A 72 -6.35 4.89 6.71
C THR A 72 -6.79 4.13 5.46
N HIS A 73 -6.80 2.79 5.50
CA HIS A 73 -7.18 1.93 4.37
C HIS A 73 -8.52 1.20 4.58
N ASP A 74 -9.18 1.38 5.73
CA ASP A 74 -10.45 0.73 6.03
C ASP A 74 -11.58 1.39 5.22
N ILE A 75 -12.44 0.60 4.59
CA ILE A 75 -13.54 1.10 3.77
C ILE A 75 -14.78 1.29 4.64
N VAL A 76 -15.24 2.55 4.72
CA VAL A 76 -16.50 2.93 5.37
C VAL A 76 -17.50 3.36 4.32
N THR A 77 -18.66 2.71 4.27
CA THR A 77 -19.79 3.10 3.41
C THR A 77 -21.06 3.35 4.21
N SER A 78 -21.92 4.21 3.70
CA SER A 78 -23.19 4.61 4.34
C SER A 78 -24.27 4.73 3.29
N SER A 79 -25.40 4.08 3.50
CA SER A 79 -26.56 4.14 2.58
C SER A 79 -27.23 5.53 2.54
N SER A 80 -26.81 6.47 3.39
CA SER A 80 -27.26 7.87 3.37
C SER A 80 -26.14 8.87 3.08
N GLY A 81 -24.95 8.41 2.70
CA GLY A 81 -23.76 9.25 2.52
C GLY A 81 -23.25 9.85 3.83
N ASN A 82 -22.63 11.04 3.75
CA ASN A 82 -21.96 11.70 4.87
C ASN A 82 -22.90 12.07 6.04
N ALA A 83 -24.14 12.44 5.74
CA ALA A 83 -25.16 12.74 6.74
C ALA A 83 -25.85 11.45 7.16
N LEU A 84 -25.86 11.14 8.46
CA LEU A 84 -26.44 9.90 8.97
C LEU A 84 -27.97 10.00 9.00
N ALA A 85 -28.66 9.17 8.21
CA ALA A 85 -30.13 9.08 8.22
C ALA A 85 -30.64 8.11 9.29
N ASN A 86 -31.94 8.19 9.59
CA ASN A 86 -32.62 7.10 10.30
C ASN A 86 -32.81 5.91 9.34
N HIS A 87 -32.67 4.68 9.85
CA HIS A 87 -32.61 3.43 9.10
C HIS A 87 -31.51 3.37 8.03
N ALA A 88 -30.42 4.14 8.22
CA ALA A 88 -29.20 3.98 7.42
C ALA A 88 -28.55 2.62 7.69
N VAL A 89 -27.86 2.10 6.68
CA VAL A 89 -26.89 0.99 6.81
C VAL A 89 -25.50 1.59 6.70
N VAL A 90 -24.68 1.39 7.72
CA VAL A 90 -23.27 1.78 7.76
C VAL A 90 -22.44 0.50 7.76
N LYS A 91 -21.55 0.33 6.78
CA LYS A 91 -20.60 -0.80 6.74
C LYS A 91 -19.19 -0.29 6.99
N VAL A 92 -18.44 -0.99 7.83
CA VAL A 92 -17.01 -0.79 8.08
C VAL A 92 -16.29 -2.09 7.75
N GLN A 93 -15.37 -2.01 6.80
CA GLN A 93 -14.57 -3.14 6.33
C GLN A 93 -13.10 -2.81 6.56
N SER A 94 -12.52 -3.44 7.59
CA SER A 94 -11.12 -3.26 7.94
C SER A 94 -10.22 -3.88 6.87
N ALA A 95 -9.26 -3.09 6.37
CA ALA A 95 -8.30 -3.58 5.40
C ALA A 95 -7.08 -4.20 6.07
N TYR A 96 -6.49 -5.18 5.39
CA TYR A 96 -5.19 -5.76 5.69
C TYR A 96 -4.26 -5.62 4.47
N GLN A 97 -2.95 -5.74 4.71
CA GLN A 97 -1.95 -5.60 3.66
C GLN A 97 -1.54 -6.98 3.15
N ALA A 98 -1.87 -7.27 1.89
CA ALA A 98 -1.30 -8.38 1.14
C ALA A 98 -0.08 -7.91 0.33
N THR A 99 0.64 -8.84 -0.29
CA THR A 99 1.58 -8.55 -1.39
C THR A 99 1.09 -9.26 -2.64
N ILE A 100 1.09 -8.57 -3.78
CA ILE A 100 0.72 -9.16 -5.07
C ILE A 100 1.91 -9.05 -6.03
N THR A 101 2.24 -10.15 -6.72
CA THR A 101 3.29 -10.13 -7.73
C THR A 101 2.69 -9.73 -9.09
N ILE A 102 3.15 -8.63 -9.68
CA ILE A 102 2.73 -8.15 -11.00
C ILE A 102 3.98 -7.95 -11.87
N GLU A 103 4.01 -8.52 -13.08
CA GLU A 103 5.18 -8.50 -13.99
C GLU A 103 6.49 -8.93 -13.29
N GLY A 104 6.39 -9.88 -12.35
CA GLY A 104 7.52 -10.39 -11.55
C GLY A 104 7.99 -9.49 -10.40
N LYS A 105 7.32 -8.37 -10.13
CA LYS A 105 7.60 -7.47 -8.99
C LYS A 105 6.56 -7.66 -7.88
N ASP A 106 7.01 -7.83 -6.64
CA ASP A 106 6.13 -7.84 -5.46
C ASP A 106 5.69 -6.41 -5.10
N VAL A 107 4.38 -6.19 -5.00
CA VAL A 107 3.74 -4.89 -4.76
C VAL A 107 2.88 -4.97 -3.49
N PRO A 108 3.01 -4.04 -2.53
CA PRO A 108 2.11 -3.99 -1.38
C PRO A 108 0.69 -3.60 -1.83
N PHE A 109 -0.30 -4.38 -1.41
CA PHE A 109 -1.70 -4.20 -1.80
C PHE A 109 -2.62 -4.30 -0.57
N TRP A 110 -3.18 -3.17 -0.16
CA TRP A 110 -4.22 -3.14 0.86
C TRP A 110 -5.51 -3.72 0.31
N THR A 111 -6.20 -4.56 1.08
CA THR A 111 -7.42 -5.25 0.63
C THR A 111 -8.41 -5.51 1.76
N ILE A 112 -9.69 -5.55 1.39
CA ILE A 112 -10.84 -5.97 2.22
C ILE A 112 -11.39 -7.36 1.82
N ALA A 113 -10.70 -8.10 0.96
CA ALA A 113 -11.15 -9.41 0.48
C ALA A 113 -11.21 -10.45 1.61
N THR A 114 -12.31 -11.19 1.72
CA THR A 114 -12.54 -12.21 2.78
C THR A 114 -11.96 -13.58 2.43
N SER A 115 -11.50 -13.77 1.19
CA SER A 115 -10.92 -15.03 0.72
C SER A 115 -9.90 -14.84 -0.40
N ALA A 116 -9.05 -15.85 -0.60
CA ALA A 116 -8.05 -15.88 -1.68
C ALA A 116 -8.73 -15.87 -3.06
N ASP A 117 -9.76 -16.69 -3.28
CA ASP A 117 -10.50 -16.74 -4.55
C ASP A 117 -11.18 -15.40 -4.86
N GLN A 118 -11.71 -14.68 -3.85
CA GLN A 118 -12.21 -13.32 -4.06
C GLN A 118 -11.09 -12.36 -4.48
N LEU A 119 -9.95 -12.39 -3.79
CA LEU A 119 -8.82 -11.49 -4.06
C LEU A 119 -8.20 -11.75 -5.45
N LEU A 120 -8.01 -13.02 -5.81
CA LEU A 120 -7.55 -13.43 -7.15
C LEU A 120 -8.60 -13.09 -8.22
N GLY A 121 -9.89 -13.28 -7.91
CA GLY A 121 -11.02 -12.91 -8.76
C GLY A 121 -11.04 -11.42 -9.14
N PHE A 122 -10.55 -10.53 -8.28
CA PHE A 122 -10.41 -9.10 -8.61
C PHE A 122 -9.42 -8.81 -9.76
N PHE A 123 -8.53 -9.76 -10.08
CA PHE A 123 -7.55 -9.64 -11.17
C PHE A 123 -7.90 -10.52 -12.40
N GLN A 124 -8.79 -11.50 -12.25
CA GLN A 124 -9.10 -12.54 -13.23
C GLN A 124 -9.56 -11.99 -14.60
N ASP A 125 -10.30 -10.88 -14.62
CA ASP A 125 -10.74 -10.19 -15.84
C ASP A 125 -9.58 -9.58 -16.68
N ASN A 126 -8.31 -9.78 -16.28
CA ASN A 126 -7.12 -9.39 -17.05
C ASN A 126 -6.24 -10.56 -17.50
N GLU A 127 -6.67 -11.83 -17.37
CA GLU A 127 -5.84 -13.00 -17.74
C GLU A 127 -5.45 -13.03 -19.24
N ASN A 128 -6.18 -12.34 -20.11
CA ASN A 128 -5.81 -12.10 -21.51
C ASN A 128 -4.66 -11.09 -21.71
N ALA A 129 -4.22 -10.39 -20.66
CA ALA A 129 -3.31 -9.25 -20.70
C ALA A 129 -2.16 -9.34 -19.65
N ALA A 130 -1.57 -10.53 -19.56
CA ALA A 130 -0.26 -10.86 -18.98
C ALA A 130 -0.10 -10.89 -17.44
N SER A 131 0.82 -11.77 -17.02
CA SER A 131 1.26 -12.11 -15.64
C SER A 131 0.30 -12.98 -14.82
N GLN A 132 0.82 -14.09 -14.28
CA GLN A 132 0.22 -14.76 -13.12
C GLN A 132 0.24 -13.79 -11.94
N VAL A 133 -0.93 -13.42 -11.40
CA VAL A 133 -1.01 -12.64 -10.16
C VAL A 133 -0.88 -13.60 -8.99
N THR A 134 0.33 -13.74 -8.46
CA THR A 134 0.60 -14.44 -7.21
C THR A 134 0.17 -13.56 -6.04
N VAL A 135 -0.69 -14.06 -5.16
CA VAL A 135 -0.98 -13.40 -3.88
C VAL A 135 -0.05 -13.99 -2.83
N ASN A 136 0.96 -13.23 -2.43
CA ASN A 136 1.89 -13.55 -1.34
C ASN A 136 1.39 -12.86 -0.06
N ILE A 137 0.90 -13.62 0.92
CA ILE A 137 0.43 -13.05 2.18
C ILE A 137 1.59 -13.14 3.17
N GLN A 138 2.29 -12.02 3.33
CA GLN A 138 3.44 -11.90 4.22
C GLN A 138 2.98 -11.87 5.69
N ASN A 139 3.64 -12.68 6.54
CA ASN A 139 3.38 -12.84 7.98
C ASN A 139 1.94 -13.25 8.34
N VAL A 140 1.71 -14.56 8.41
CA VAL A 140 0.38 -15.16 8.50
C VAL A 140 0.25 -16.22 9.59
N TYR A 141 0.79 -15.94 10.78
CA TYR A 141 0.24 -16.55 11.98
C TYR A 141 -1.12 -15.90 12.32
N ASN A 142 -1.11 -14.68 12.85
CA ASN A 142 -2.30 -14.01 13.40
C ASN A 142 -3.40 -13.66 12.37
N GLN A 143 -3.11 -13.63 11.07
CA GLN A 143 -4.12 -13.30 10.03
C GLN A 143 -4.75 -14.55 9.39
N LEU A 144 -4.03 -15.66 9.15
CA LEU A 144 -4.66 -16.90 8.69
C LEU A 144 -5.51 -17.55 9.79
N THR A 145 -5.07 -17.51 11.05
CA THR A 145 -5.90 -17.98 12.19
C THR A 145 -7.16 -17.13 12.41
N GLY A 146 -7.24 -15.94 11.79
CA GLY A 146 -8.40 -15.05 11.82
C GLY A 146 -9.54 -15.44 10.88
N GLY A 147 -9.35 -16.46 10.03
CA GLY A 147 -10.41 -17.00 9.15
C GLY A 147 -10.31 -16.65 7.66
N PHE A 148 -9.12 -16.33 7.14
CA PHE A 148 -8.91 -16.17 5.70
C PHE A 148 -9.15 -17.50 4.96
N VAL A 149 -10.21 -17.53 4.15
CA VAL A 149 -10.67 -18.72 3.43
C VAL A 149 -9.97 -18.80 2.06
N ILE A 150 -9.65 -19.99 1.55
CA ILE A 150 -9.24 -20.09 0.14
C ILE A 150 -10.47 -19.88 -0.77
N ASN A 151 -11.57 -20.57 -0.46
CA ASN A 151 -12.87 -20.54 -1.14
C ASN A 151 -12.89 -21.08 -2.59
N ALA A 152 -11.78 -21.65 -3.07
CA ALA A 152 -11.68 -22.27 -4.39
C ALA A 152 -12.77 -23.33 -4.62
N ASN A 153 -13.21 -23.46 -5.88
CA ASN A 153 -14.17 -24.47 -6.30
C ASN A 153 -13.43 -25.73 -6.76
N GLY A 154 -13.45 -26.78 -5.95
CA GLY A 154 -12.74 -28.04 -6.22
C GLY A 154 -11.50 -28.22 -5.33
N PRO A 155 -10.53 -29.03 -5.77
CA PRO A 155 -9.32 -29.30 -5.00
C PRO A 155 -8.32 -28.13 -5.02
N VAL A 156 -7.50 -28.06 -3.97
CA VAL A 156 -6.35 -27.14 -3.87
C VAL A 156 -5.07 -27.97 -3.79
N THR A 157 -4.09 -27.66 -4.64
CA THR A 157 -2.77 -28.27 -4.56
C THR A 157 -1.96 -27.56 -3.48
N VAL A 158 -1.51 -28.31 -2.47
CA VAL A 158 -0.72 -27.80 -1.35
C VAL A 158 0.75 -28.15 -1.56
N VAL A 159 1.59 -27.13 -1.70
CA VAL A 159 3.04 -27.25 -1.89
C VAL A 159 3.78 -26.73 -0.66
N ALA A 160 4.54 -27.58 0.01
CA ALA A 160 5.32 -27.24 1.20
C ALA A 160 6.52 -28.20 1.32
N ASP A 161 7.65 -27.72 1.86
CA ASP A 161 8.83 -28.56 2.15
C ASP A 161 9.35 -29.35 0.94
N GLY A 162 9.21 -28.77 -0.27
CA GLY A 162 9.53 -29.41 -1.55
C GLY A 162 8.57 -30.52 -2.01
N GLN A 163 7.55 -30.85 -1.20
CA GLN A 163 6.50 -31.81 -1.51
C GLN A 163 5.25 -31.14 -2.10
N SER A 164 4.43 -31.94 -2.79
CA SER A 164 3.13 -31.52 -3.32
C SER A 164 2.06 -32.54 -2.91
N SER A 165 0.89 -32.06 -2.51
CA SER A 165 -0.27 -32.89 -2.14
C SER A 165 -1.58 -32.21 -2.52
N GLU A 166 -2.71 -32.92 -2.47
CA GLU A 166 -4.01 -32.38 -2.89
C GLU A 166 -5.02 -32.35 -1.74
N ALA A 167 -5.63 -31.19 -1.48
CA ALA A 167 -6.70 -31.02 -0.51
C ALA A 167 -8.06 -30.90 -1.26
N PRO A 168 -8.97 -31.89 -1.15
CA PRO A 168 -10.13 -31.99 -2.04
C PRO A 168 -11.25 -30.97 -1.78
N ASN A 169 -11.13 -30.12 -0.75
CA ASN A 169 -12.11 -29.10 -0.40
C ASN A 169 -11.46 -27.72 -0.26
N GLY A 170 -11.36 -26.99 -1.38
CA GLY A 170 -10.86 -25.62 -1.42
C GLY A 170 -11.70 -24.57 -0.68
N LYS A 171 -12.86 -24.94 -0.12
CA LYS A 171 -13.71 -24.02 0.67
C LYS A 171 -13.33 -23.91 2.14
N LEU A 172 -12.30 -24.62 2.57
CA LEU A 172 -11.78 -24.52 3.94
C LEU A 172 -10.82 -23.31 4.10
N PRO A 173 -10.60 -22.83 5.33
CA PRO A 173 -9.49 -21.93 5.67
C PRO A 173 -8.14 -22.53 5.28
N ALA A 174 -7.19 -21.69 4.87
CA ALA A 174 -5.86 -22.17 4.49
C ALA A 174 -5.17 -22.92 5.64
N ALA A 175 -5.32 -22.43 6.88
CA ALA A 175 -4.85 -23.13 8.09
C ALA A 175 -5.41 -24.56 8.18
N SER A 176 -6.73 -24.74 8.08
CA SER A 176 -7.37 -26.06 8.15
C SER A 176 -6.95 -27.00 7.00
N ILE A 177 -6.61 -26.45 5.84
CA ILE A 177 -6.05 -27.22 4.72
C ILE A 177 -4.63 -27.69 5.06
N LEU A 178 -3.78 -26.83 5.62
CA LEU A 178 -2.42 -27.17 6.06
C LEU A 178 -2.42 -28.17 7.22
N ASP A 179 -3.29 -27.98 8.22
CA ASP A 179 -3.52 -28.92 9.33
C ASP A 179 -3.91 -30.31 8.80
N SER A 180 -4.79 -30.38 7.79
CA SER A 180 -5.20 -31.65 7.15
C SER A 180 -4.06 -32.38 6.42
N LYS A 181 -2.91 -31.71 6.21
CA LYS A 181 -1.67 -32.26 5.65
C LYS A 181 -0.56 -32.41 6.70
N GLY A 182 -0.81 -32.07 7.97
CA GLY A 182 0.21 -32.06 9.03
C GLY A 182 1.23 -30.92 8.90
N ILE A 183 0.96 -29.91 8.07
CA ILE A 183 1.87 -28.79 7.81
C ILE A 183 1.65 -27.72 8.88
N VAL A 184 2.36 -27.84 10.01
CA VAL A 184 2.41 -26.79 11.03
C VAL A 184 3.27 -25.63 10.53
N LEU A 185 2.75 -24.41 10.57
CA LEU A 185 3.48 -23.19 10.20
C LEU A 185 4.37 -22.68 11.35
N GLY A 186 5.59 -22.28 11.02
CA GLY A 186 6.44 -21.45 11.86
C GLY A 186 5.91 -20.01 11.96
N LYS A 187 6.40 -19.24 12.94
CA LYS A 187 5.95 -17.86 13.20
C LYS A 187 6.22 -16.87 12.06
N GLU A 188 7.22 -17.16 11.23
CA GLU A 188 7.69 -16.31 10.15
C GLU A 188 7.44 -16.94 8.76
N ASP A 189 6.90 -18.17 8.71
CA ASP A 189 6.60 -18.86 7.47
C ASP A 189 5.57 -18.07 6.65
N ARG A 190 5.77 -18.10 5.32
CA ARG A 190 4.98 -17.32 4.37
C ARG A 190 4.05 -18.23 3.60
N VAL A 191 2.86 -17.72 3.29
CA VAL A 191 1.86 -18.48 2.54
C VAL A 191 1.41 -17.67 1.33
N SER A 192 1.59 -18.23 0.13
CA SER A 192 1.01 -17.69 -1.10
C SER A 192 -0.17 -18.54 -1.58
N VAL A 193 -1.13 -17.88 -2.22
CA VAL A 193 -2.16 -18.55 -3.02
C VAL A 193 -2.03 -18.06 -4.46
N GLU A 194 -1.94 -19.02 -5.36
CA GLU A 194 -1.65 -18.86 -6.78
C GLU A 194 -2.77 -19.54 -7.59
N LYS A 195 -3.12 -18.99 -8.76
CA LYS A 195 -4.13 -19.56 -9.66
C LYS A 195 -3.53 -19.80 -11.03
N ASN A 196 -3.51 -21.07 -11.43
CA ASN A 196 -2.86 -21.56 -12.64
C ASN A 196 -3.93 -22.15 -13.57
N GLY A 197 -4.65 -21.26 -14.27
CA GLY A 197 -5.92 -21.61 -14.90
C GLY A 197 -6.93 -22.00 -13.83
N ASP A 198 -7.60 -23.14 -14.00
CA ASP A 198 -8.58 -23.65 -13.01
C ASP A 198 -7.92 -24.16 -11.71
N GLN A 199 -6.61 -24.45 -11.72
CA GLN A 199 -5.92 -25.05 -10.58
C GLN A 199 -5.49 -24.00 -9.54
N THR A 200 -6.04 -24.08 -8.33
CA THR A 200 -5.59 -23.28 -7.19
C THR A 200 -4.43 -23.97 -6.47
N VAL A 201 -3.34 -23.24 -6.24
CA VAL A 201 -2.15 -23.72 -5.53
C VAL A 201 -1.97 -22.91 -4.24
N LEU A 202 -1.94 -23.61 -3.11
CA LEU A 202 -1.55 -23.09 -1.80
C LEU A 202 -0.08 -23.46 -1.58
N ARG A 203 0.79 -22.46 -1.41
CA ARG A 203 2.22 -22.68 -1.20
C ARG A 203 2.66 -22.16 0.15
N VAL A 204 3.37 -22.99 0.90
CA VAL A 204 4.12 -22.57 2.11
C VAL A 204 5.58 -22.40 1.72
N LYS A 205 6.18 -21.29 2.14
CA LYS A 205 7.64 -21.08 2.10
C LYS A 205 8.18 -21.01 3.52
N ARG A 206 9.18 -21.84 3.83
CA ARG A 206 9.80 -21.88 5.16
C ARG A 206 10.75 -20.70 5.34
N VAL A 207 10.64 -19.98 6.45
CA VAL A 207 11.52 -18.85 6.76
C VAL A 207 12.39 -19.20 7.97
N THR A 208 13.71 -19.06 7.79
CA THR A 208 14.69 -19.30 8.85
C THR A 208 15.77 -18.22 8.85
N HIS A 209 16.49 -18.09 9.96
CA HIS A 209 17.61 -17.14 10.10
C HIS A 209 18.87 -17.90 10.53
N GLY A 210 20.03 -17.46 10.05
CA GLY A 210 21.32 -18.04 10.44
C GLY A 210 22.49 -17.11 10.11
N GLU A 211 23.60 -17.27 10.84
CA GLU A 211 24.82 -16.52 10.55
C GLU A 211 25.52 -17.06 9.30
N THR A 212 25.92 -16.16 8.40
CA THR A 212 26.83 -16.45 7.28
C THR A 212 28.07 -15.58 7.35
N THR A 213 29.17 -16.05 6.79
CA THR A 213 30.45 -15.32 6.77
C THR A 213 30.92 -15.09 5.33
N LYS A 214 31.51 -13.91 5.10
CA LYS A 214 32.13 -13.53 3.84
C LYS A 214 33.51 -12.93 4.11
N THR A 215 34.55 -13.50 3.51
CA THR A 215 35.86 -12.85 3.49
C THR A 215 35.87 -11.75 2.43
N VAL A 216 36.42 -10.59 2.78
CA VAL A 216 36.64 -9.46 1.88
C VAL A 216 38.09 -9.03 2.01
N GLU A 217 38.76 -8.81 0.89
CA GLU A 217 40.14 -8.32 0.87
C GLU A 217 40.23 -6.86 1.32
N ILE A 218 41.31 -6.55 2.04
CA ILE A 218 41.74 -5.18 2.34
C ILE A 218 42.94 -4.91 1.43
N PRO A 219 42.82 -4.05 0.41
CA PRO A 219 43.95 -3.73 -0.47
C PRO A 219 45.07 -3.07 0.32
N PHE A 220 46.33 -3.44 0.06
CA PHE A 220 47.46 -2.71 0.60
C PHE A 220 47.60 -1.33 -0.06
N VAL A 221 48.25 -0.38 0.62
CA VAL A 221 48.69 0.88 0.00
C VAL A 221 50.20 0.90 -0.22
N THR A 222 50.65 1.64 -1.22
CA THR A 222 52.07 1.89 -1.46
C THR A 222 52.51 3.13 -0.69
N GLN A 223 53.57 3.00 0.09
CA GLN A 223 54.27 4.09 0.76
C GLN A 223 55.61 4.32 0.07
N THR A 224 55.92 5.59 -0.22
CA THR A 224 57.19 6.00 -0.81
C THR A 224 58.07 6.61 0.27
N ILE A 225 59.35 6.22 0.34
CA ILE A 225 60.36 6.80 1.22
C ILE A 225 61.54 7.30 0.37
N VAL A 226 62.15 8.42 0.78
CA VAL A 226 63.40 8.89 0.17
C VAL A 226 64.57 8.11 0.80
N ASP A 227 65.53 7.72 -0.02
CA ASP A 227 66.68 6.92 0.37
C ASP A 227 67.95 7.48 -0.29
N ASP A 228 68.72 8.26 0.47
CA ASP A 228 69.93 8.95 0.02
C ASP A 228 71.07 8.02 -0.43
N THR A 229 70.89 6.69 -0.32
CA THR A 229 71.84 5.69 -0.84
C THR A 229 71.56 5.25 -2.28
N LEU A 230 70.39 5.61 -2.83
CA LEU A 230 70.01 5.33 -4.23
C LEU A 230 70.35 6.52 -5.14
N GLN A 231 70.58 6.28 -6.43
CA GLN A 231 70.82 7.37 -7.38
C GLN A 231 69.54 8.19 -7.62
N PRO A 232 69.63 9.50 -7.93
CA PRO A 232 68.45 10.32 -8.21
C PRO A 232 67.52 9.72 -9.28
N GLY A 233 66.27 9.44 -8.90
CA GLY A 233 65.28 8.79 -9.76
C GLY A 233 65.34 7.25 -9.82
N GLU A 234 66.32 6.61 -9.17
CA GLU A 234 66.33 5.16 -8.96
C GLU A 234 65.24 4.75 -7.95
N THR A 235 64.60 3.61 -8.15
CA THR A 235 63.52 3.13 -7.26
C THR A 235 63.70 1.66 -6.91
N VAL A 236 63.50 1.30 -5.63
CA VAL A 236 63.69 -0.07 -5.12
C VAL A 236 62.56 -0.42 -4.16
N VAL A 237 61.86 -1.54 -4.39
CA VAL A 237 60.89 -2.07 -3.43
C VAL A 237 61.65 -2.61 -2.21
N ARG A 238 61.51 -1.94 -1.07
CA ARG A 238 62.10 -2.35 0.22
C ARG A 238 61.19 -3.33 0.98
N GLN A 239 59.88 -3.28 0.76
CA GLN A 239 58.89 -4.21 1.31
C GLN A 239 57.81 -4.49 0.28
N GLN A 240 57.53 -5.77 -0.01
CA GLN A 240 56.47 -6.15 -0.93
C GLN A 240 55.10 -6.06 -0.23
N GLY A 241 54.13 -5.39 -0.88
CA GLY A 241 52.78 -5.26 -0.34
C GLY A 241 51.99 -6.58 -0.40
N GLN A 242 51.08 -6.77 0.56
CA GLN A 242 50.17 -7.91 0.61
C GLN A 242 48.79 -7.46 1.10
N ASN A 243 47.73 -7.88 0.39
CA ASN A 243 46.36 -7.60 0.81
C ASN A 243 46.07 -8.27 2.16
N GLY A 244 45.45 -7.50 3.05
CA GLY A 244 44.82 -8.00 4.25
C GLY A 244 43.47 -8.64 3.94
N GLU A 245 42.82 -9.17 4.96
CA GLU A 245 41.53 -9.85 4.87
C GLU A 245 40.68 -9.48 6.09
N LYS A 246 39.37 -9.33 5.88
CA LYS A 246 38.38 -9.19 6.94
C LYS A 246 37.22 -10.13 6.71
N THR A 247 36.75 -10.76 7.78
CA THR A 247 35.52 -11.54 7.78
C THR A 247 34.37 -10.64 8.19
N GLN A 248 33.37 -10.56 7.31
CA GLN A 248 32.08 -9.95 7.56
C GLN A 248 31.08 -11.06 7.93
N THR A 249 30.48 -10.98 9.11
CA THR A 249 29.44 -11.91 9.59
C THR A 249 28.07 -11.25 9.46
N TYR A 250 27.13 -11.94 8.84
CA TYR A 250 25.77 -11.46 8.56
C TYR A 250 24.72 -12.35 9.21
N ASN A 251 23.69 -11.75 9.81
CA ASN A 251 22.43 -12.46 10.03
C ASN A 251 21.72 -12.58 8.68
N THR A 252 21.51 -13.79 8.21
CA THR A 252 20.96 -14.07 6.89
C THR A 252 19.58 -14.71 7.03
N THR A 253 18.57 -14.10 6.41
CA THR A 253 17.24 -14.68 6.30
C THR A 253 17.19 -15.57 5.07
N PHE A 254 16.78 -16.82 5.26
CA PHE A 254 16.61 -17.82 4.23
C PHE A 254 15.12 -18.10 4.01
N VAL A 255 14.73 -18.29 2.75
CA VAL A 255 13.39 -18.68 2.32
C VAL A 255 13.53 -19.95 1.49
N ASP A 256 12.90 -21.05 1.94
CA ASP A 256 13.08 -22.40 1.38
C ASP A 256 14.56 -22.82 1.25
N GLY A 257 15.39 -22.37 2.18
CA GLY A 257 16.85 -22.62 2.22
C GLY A 257 17.69 -21.71 1.31
N GLN A 258 17.10 -20.83 0.50
CA GLN A 258 17.82 -19.84 -0.31
C GLN A 258 17.94 -18.51 0.45
N ALA A 259 19.12 -17.88 0.44
CA ALA A 259 19.34 -16.60 1.11
C ALA A 259 18.57 -15.47 0.39
N GLU A 260 17.67 -14.80 1.10
CA GLU A 260 16.86 -13.69 0.58
C GLU A 260 17.44 -12.32 0.98
N SER A 261 17.91 -12.17 2.22
CA SER A 261 18.53 -10.94 2.70
C SER A 261 19.58 -11.20 3.77
N ALA A 262 20.52 -10.27 3.94
CA ALA A 262 21.63 -10.39 4.87
C ALA A 262 21.94 -9.04 5.54
N VAL A 263 21.90 -9.00 6.88
CA VAL A 263 22.22 -7.81 7.69
C VAL A 263 23.58 -8.02 8.34
N LEU A 264 24.52 -7.09 8.12
CA LEU A 264 25.86 -7.16 8.70
C LEU A 264 25.77 -7.04 10.24
N LEU A 265 26.16 -8.10 10.94
CA LEU A 265 26.25 -8.12 12.41
C LEU A 265 27.59 -7.59 12.90
N LYS A 266 28.68 -8.03 12.25
CA LYS A 266 30.05 -7.82 12.71
C LYS A 266 31.01 -7.81 11.53
N GLU A 267 32.03 -6.98 11.61
CA GLU A 267 33.24 -7.07 10.80
C GLU A 267 34.44 -7.37 11.70
N THR A 268 35.41 -8.12 11.22
CA THR A 268 36.65 -8.43 11.96
C THR A 268 37.79 -8.64 10.98
N THR A 269 38.83 -7.81 11.07
CA THR A 269 40.09 -8.04 10.35
C THR A 269 40.69 -9.35 10.82
N THR A 270 40.86 -10.30 9.90
CA THR A 270 41.51 -11.60 10.15
C THR A 270 42.99 -11.57 9.79
N LYS A 271 43.40 -10.61 8.94
CA LYS A 271 44.77 -10.40 8.49
C LYS A 271 44.94 -8.92 8.14
N GLU A 272 45.87 -8.24 8.80
CA GLU A 272 46.18 -6.84 8.46
C GLU A 272 46.84 -6.73 7.09
N ALA A 273 46.58 -5.62 6.38
CA ALA A 273 47.22 -5.35 5.10
C ALA A 273 48.67 -4.90 5.32
N VAL A 274 49.60 -5.49 4.55
CA VAL A 274 51.01 -5.14 4.59
C VAL A 274 51.29 -4.15 3.47
N ASN A 275 51.65 -2.92 3.80
CA ASN A 275 51.92 -1.88 2.81
C ASN A 275 53.16 -2.20 1.97
N GLN A 276 53.13 -1.84 0.69
CA GLN A 276 54.32 -1.89 -0.16
C GLN A 276 55.19 -0.67 0.13
N VAL A 277 56.46 -0.86 0.47
CA VAL A 277 57.40 0.26 0.68
C VAL A 277 58.34 0.34 -0.51
N VAL A 278 58.33 1.49 -1.19
CA VAL A 278 59.23 1.82 -2.30
C VAL A 278 60.19 2.91 -1.85
N ALA A 279 61.49 2.59 -1.82
CA ALA A 279 62.53 3.60 -1.70
C ALA A 279 62.75 4.27 -3.06
N VAL A 280 62.95 5.59 -3.05
CA VAL A 280 63.36 6.37 -4.22
C VAL A 280 64.59 7.20 -3.88
N GLY A 281 65.54 7.30 -4.80
CA GLY A 281 66.68 8.20 -4.62
C GLY A 281 66.25 9.67 -4.57
N PRO A 282 67.01 10.53 -3.88
CA PRO A 282 66.66 11.94 -3.69
C PRO A 282 66.50 12.65 -5.04
N GLU A 283 65.61 13.65 -5.09
CA GLU A 283 65.39 14.43 -6.31
C GLU A 283 66.69 15.10 -6.74
N LYS A 284 66.98 15.08 -8.05
CA LYS A 284 68.27 15.53 -8.58
C LYS A 284 68.40 17.04 -8.43
N THR A 285 69.07 17.51 -7.38
CA THR A 285 69.46 18.91 -7.23
C THR A 285 70.30 19.34 -8.43
N GLU A 286 69.75 20.22 -9.27
CA GLU A 286 70.51 20.87 -10.32
C GLU A 286 71.31 22.02 -9.70
N GLU A 287 72.59 21.78 -9.46
CA GLU A 287 73.52 22.85 -9.10
C GLU A 287 73.63 23.84 -10.27
N THR A 288 73.05 25.03 -10.10
CA THR A 288 73.32 26.17 -10.98
C THR A 288 74.79 26.56 -10.81
N PRO A 289 75.63 26.51 -11.88
CA PRO A 289 77.05 26.80 -11.75
C PRO A 289 77.27 28.24 -11.28
N SER A 290 78.05 28.40 -10.21
CA SER A 290 78.49 29.71 -9.72
C SER A 290 79.54 30.30 -10.66
N ASP A 291 79.08 30.98 -11.72
CA ASP A 291 79.96 31.57 -12.72
C ASP A 291 80.71 32.79 -12.15
N ASN A 292 82.00 32.87 -12.43
CA ASN A 292 82.90 33.92 -11.91
C ASN A 292 83.98 34.26 -12.95
N SER A 293 83.60 35.07 -13.93
CA SER A 293 84.53 35.72 -14.84
C SER A 293 84.14 37.18 -15.04
N SER A 294 85.05 38.08 -14.64
CA SER A 294 84.91 39.52 -14.89
C SER A 294 85.27 39.86 -16.33
N SER A 295 84.48 40.73 -16.96
CA SER A 295 84.99 41.73 -17.90
C SER A 295 83.99 42.89 -18.03
N ASP A 296 84.42 44.11 -17.73
CA ASP A 296 83.60 45.32 -17.85
C ASP A 296 83.27 45.67 -19.31
N SER A 297 82.07 46.24 -19.57
CA SER A 297 81.96 47.67 -19.92
C SER A 297 80.55 48.12 -20.34
N ASN A 298 79.83 48.71 -19.38
CA ASN A 298 79.19 50.03 -19.50
C ASN A 298 78.16 50.33 -20.63
N SER A 299 76.89 50.51 -20.23
CA SER A 299 76.07 51.65 -20.68
C SER A 299 75.09 52.10 -19.60
N ASN A 300 74.89 53.43 -19.49
CA ASN A 300 73.73 54.08 -18.86
C ASN A 300 72.41 53.64 -19.55
N ASP A 301 71.21 53.87 -18.99
CA ASP A 301 70.82 54.91 -18.03
C ASP A 301 69.78 54.42 -16.98
N SER A 302 69.61 55.26 -15.97
CA SER A 302 68.78 55.15 -14.78
C SER A 302 67.27 54.97 -15.00
N ASN A 303 66.66 54.20 -14.10
CA ASN A 303 65.39 54.60 -13.49
C ASN A 303 65.38 54.24 -12.00
N LYS A 304 64.42 54.81 -11.26
CA LYS A 304 64.44 55.04 -9.82
C LYS A 304 63.53 54.06 -9.05
N SER A 305 63.74 53.99 -7.74
CA SER A 305 62.81 53.43 -6.73
C SER A 305 61.39 54.04 -6.87
N ASP A 306 60.29 53.41 -6.42
CA ASP A 306 60.10 52.75 -5.11
C ASP A 306 58.93 51.73 -5.08
N ASN A 307 59.12 50.68 -4.28
CA ASN A 307 58.25 50.20 -3.19
C ASN A 307 56.70 50.10 -3.34
N LYS A 308 56.19 48.86 -3.12
CA LYS A 308 54.94 48.49 -2.40
C LYS A 308 53.53 48.78 -2.99
N SER A 309 52.82 47.69 -3.30
CA SER A 309 51.36 47.46 -3.18
C SER A 309 51.16 45.99 -2.78
N ASP A 310 50.23 45.48 -1.96
CA ASP A 310 48.89 45.88 -1.49
C ASP A 310 47.75 45.90 -2.55
N SER A 311 46.53 45.59 -2.09
CA SER A 311 45.24 45.41 -2.80
C SER A 311 44.91 46.40 -3.95
N ASP A 312 44.06 46.10 -4.95
CA ASP A 312 42.69 45.56 -4.81
C ASP A 312 42.05 45.03 -6.14
N LYS A 313 40.90 44.34 -6.01
CA LYS A 313 39.72 44.15 -6.92
C LYS A 313 39.71 44.34 -8.46
N THR A 314 39.01 43.38 -9.09
CA THR A 314 37.93 43.46 -10.14
C THR A 314 38.20 43.74 -11.63
N ASP A 315 37.30 43.12 -12.45
CA ASP A 315 36.79 43.57 -13.78
C ASP A 315 37.73 43.48 -15.02
N SER A 316 37.26 43.31 -16.27
CA SER A 316 35.95 42.86 -16.83
C SER A 316 36.07 42.58 -18.35
N LYS A 317 35.20 41.71 -18.93
CA LYS A 317 34.90 41.56 -20.39
C LYS A 317 36.10 41.12 -21.27
N SER A 318 36.01 40.84 -22.58
CA SER A 318 34.91 40.86 -23.58
C SER A 318 34.97 39.56 -24.45
N ASP A 319 34.30 39.34 -25.61
CA ASP A 319 33.51 40.19 -26.51
C ASP A 319 32.46 39.38 -27.34
N SER A 320 31.71 40.05 -28.20
CA SER A 320 30.60 39.52 -29.01
C SER A 320 30.75 39.81 -30.52
N SER A 321 30.10 39.02 -31.40
CA SER A 321 29.68 39.51 -32.72
C SER A 321 28.60 38.63 -33.38
N ASP A 322 27.54 39.28 -33.89
CA ASP A 322 26.43 38.66 -34.64
C ASP A 322 26.70 38.56 -36.17
N LYS A 323 25.85 37.79 -36.88
CA LYS A 323 24.96 38.35 -37.94
C LYS A 323 23.96 37.36 -38.58
N ASN A 324 22.69 37.58 -38.23
CA ASN A 324 21.51 37.69 -39.11
C ASN A 324 21.62 37.36 -40.62
N SER A 325 20.74 36.49 -41.13
CA SER A 325 19.82 36.81 -42.25
C SER A 325 18.66 35.82 -42.37
N SER A 326 17.50 36.30 -42.81
CA SER A 326 16.39 35.51 -43.38
C SER A 326 16.61 35.27 -44.88
N ASP A 327 15.99 34.21 -45.46
CA ASP A 327 14.76 34.28 -46.27
C ASP A 327 14.38 32.85 -46.78
N SER A 328 13.69 32.72 -47.91
CA SER A 328 12.81 31.59 -48.20
C SER A 328 12.81 31.12 -49.68
N SER A 329 12.00 30.09 -49.95
CA SER A 329 11.53 29.58 -51.26
C SER A 329 12.33 28.49 -52.01
N SER A 330 11.64 27.35 -52.18
CA SER A 330 11.56 26.45 -53.36
C SER A 330 12.77 26.15 -54.26
N SER A 331 13.09 24.86 -54.41
CA SER A 331 12.97 24.14 -55.71
C SER A 331 12.94 22.61 -55.53
N LYS A 332 12.54 21.86 -56.58
CA LYS A 332 12.24 20.41 -56.58
C LYS A 332 12.78 19.74 -57.84
N PRO A 333 13.43 18.57 -57.72
CA PRO A 333 13.05 17.37 -58.52
C PRO A 333 12.95 16.12 -57.62
N SER A 334 11.80 15.46 -57.43
CA SER A 334 11.10 14.54 -58.36
C SER A 334 11.66 13.10 -58.45
N SER A 335 11.08 12.17 -57.69
CA SER A 335 11.08 10.72 -58.02
C SER A 335 9.93 9.95 -57.35
N LYS A 336 9.24 9.12 -58.14
CA LYS A 336 8.30 8.02 -57.80
C LYS A 336 8.14 7.20 -59.10
N PRO A 337 7.79 5.90 -59.10
CA PRO A 337 6.46 5.45 -58.66
C PRO A 337 6.45 4.13 -57.84
N SER A 338 5.22 3.70 -57.50
CA SER A 338 4.70 2.32 -57.31
C SER A 338 5.63 1.15 -56.91
N SER A 339 5.36 0.32 -55.90
CA SER A 339 4.11 -0.35 -55.45
C SER A 339 3.54 -1.41 -56.41
N SER A 340 3.60 -2.70 -56.03
CA SER A 340 2.98 -3.81 -56.76
C SER A 340 2.25 -4.77 -55.83
N SER A 341 0.93 -4.58 -55.69
CA SER A 341 -0.01 -5.62 -55.26
C SER A 341 -0.51 -6.39 -56.48
N SER A 342 -0.72 -7.70 -56.37
CA SER A 342 -1.31 -8.52 -57.44
C SER A 342 -2.60 -9.20 -56.97
N SER A 343 -3.64 -9.15 -57.79
CA SER A 343 -4.94 -9.78 -57.52
C SER A 343 -5.78 -9.93 -58.80
N SER A 344 -6.06 -11.17 -59.22
CA SER A 344 -7.06 -11.54 -60.24
C SER A 344 -7.09 -13.08 -60.41
N ALA A 345 -8.10 -13.73 -61.02
CA ALA A 345 -9.56 -13.51 -61.05
C ALA A 345 -10.23 -14.72 -61.76
N SER A 346 -11.51 -15.00 -61.47
CA SER A 346 -12.37 -16.01 -62.16
C SER A 346 -11.97 -17.49 -61.94
N SER A 347 -12.85 -18.50 -62.04
CA SER A 347 -14.08 -18.62 -62.86
C SER A 347 -15.24 -19.37 -62.18
N LYS A 348 -16.44 -19.30 -62.78
CA LYS A 348 -17.68 -20.03 -62.44
C LYS A 348 -18.01 -21.03 -63.57
N PRO A 349 -18.71 -22.17 -63.33
CA PRO A 349 -20.17 -22.22 -63.57
C PRO A 349 -21.01 -22.88 -62.45
N SER A 350 -22.33 -22.61 -62.52
CA SER A 350 -23.51 -23.52 -62.52
C SER A 350 -23.37 -25.03 -62.19
N GLU A 351 -24.40 -25.77 -61.71
CA GLU A 351 -25.84 -25.47 -61.48
C GLU A 351 -26.54 -26.48 -60.53
N SER A 352 -27.81 -26.22 -60.15
CA SER A 352 -28.80 -27.20 -59.63
C SER A 352 -28.59 -27.77 -58.20
N ALA A 353 -29.58 -28.13 -57.37
CA ALA A 353 -30.97 -27.68 -57.16
C ALA A 353 -31.50 -28.18 -55.79
N SER A 354 -32.68 -27.68 -55.34
CA SER A 354 -33.65 -28.24 -54.37
C SER A 354 -33.17 -29.18 -53.23
N SER A 355 -33.53 -28.94 -51.96
CA SER A 355 -34.95 -29.02 -51.53
C SER A 355 -35.18 -28.60 -50.06
N LYS A 356 -36.46 -28.32 -49.73
CA LYS A 356 -36.99 -28.09 -48.36
C LYS A 356 -38.11 -29.14 -48.12
N PRO A 357 -38.19 -29.75 -46.93
CA PRO A 357 -39.30 -29.44 -46.01
C PRO A 357 -38.81 -29.30 -44.55
N SER A 358 -39.46 -28.59 -43.61
CA SER A 358 -40.84 -28.11 -43.44
C SER A 358 -41.84 -29.12 -42.86
N SER A 359 -41.73 -29.45 -41.56
CA SER A 359 -42.86 -30.01 -40.78
C SER A 359 -42.75 -29.76 -39.26
N SER A 360 -43.84 -29.24 -38.71
CA SER A 360 -44.28 -29.24 -37.31
C SER A 360 -45.80 -29.01 -37.38
N PRO A 361 -46.66 -29.75 -36.67
CA PRO A 361 -47.09 -29.30 -35.34
C PRO A 361 -47.52 -30.43 -34.36
N SER A 362 -48.16 -30.02 -33.26
CA SER A 362 -49.08 -30.79 -32.38
C SER A 362 -48.45 -31.61 -31.23
N GLN A 363 -49.07 -31.79 -30.06
CA GLN A 363 -49.79 -30.90 -29.11
C GLN A 363 -50.08 -31.70 -27.80
N SER A 364 -50.72 -31.06 -26.80
CA SER A 364 -51.34 -31.68 -25.60
C SER A 364 -50.40 -32.28 -24.51
N GLU A 365 -50.69 -32.22 -23.19
CA GLU A 365 -51.53 -31.27 -22.41
C GLU A 365 -51.28 -31.41 -20.88
N THR A 366 -51.79 -30.44 -20.08
CA THR A 366 -52.14 -30.45 -18.63
C THR A 366 -51.50 -31.48 -17.65
N SER A 367 -51.07 -31.09 -16.43
CA SER A 367 -52.02 -30.74 -15.32
C SER A 367 -51.38 -30.08 -14.07
N LYS A 368 -52.20 -29.28 -13.36
CA LYS A 368 -52.08 -28.67 -12.00
C LYS A 368 -53.53 -28.32 -11.55
N PRO A 369 -53.99 -28.25 -10.25
CA PRO A 369 -53.33 -28.09 -8.93
C PRO A 369 -53.49 -29.35 -8.02
N ALA A 370 -53.62 -29.41 -6.68
CA ALA A 370 -53.89 -28.46 -5.56
C ALA A 370 -53.61 -29.15 -4.19
N GLU A 371 -53.57 -28.52 -2.99
CA GLU A 371 -53.19 -27.16 -2.53
C GLU A 371 -53.07 -27.13 -0.97
N THR A 372 -52.72 -25.99 -0.34
CA THR A 372 -52.43 -25.85 1.11
C THR A 372 -53.70 -25.94 2.00
N PRO A 373 -53.58 -26.37 3.28
CA PRO A 373 -53.55 -25.36 4.36
C PRO A 373 -52.70 -25.74 5.61
N THR A 374 -52.42 -24.74 6.45
CA THR A 374 -51.92 -24.89 7.84
C THR A 374 -52.98 -24.34 8.81
N PRO A 375 -53.21 -24.97 9.98
CA PRO A 375 -53.06 -24.18 11.20
C PRO A 375 -52.48 -24.93 12.43
N THR A 376 -51.60 -24.20 13.12
CA THR A 376 -51.22 -24.24 14.55
C THR A 376 -52.07 -25.05 15.54
N GLN A 377 -51.42 -25.89 16.37
CA GLN A 377 -51.61 -25.87 17.84
C GLN A 377 -50.51 -26.61 18.65
N LYS A 378 -50.36 -26.21 19.91
CA LYS A 378 -49.52 -26.81 20.97
C LYS A 378 -50.34 -26.79 22.27
N PRO A 379 -50.33 -27.86 23.08
CA PRO A 379 -50.05 -27.65 24.52
C PRO A 379 -49.23 -28.77 25.23
N THR A 380 -48.27 -28.32 26.04
CA THR A 380 -47.78 -28.82 27.37
C THR A 380 -47.89 -30.29 27.84
N GLN A 381 -46.78 -30.74 28.48
CA GLN A 381 -46.72 -31.66 29.66
C GLN A 381 -47.16 -33.13 29.42
N ASN A 382 -46.88 -34.19 30.21
CA ASN A 382 -46.11 -34.47 31.45
C ASN A 382 -45.92 -36.04 31.54
N THR A 383 -45.09 -36.74 32.35
CA THR A 383 -43.99 -36.49 33.33
C THR A 383 -43.21 -37.83 33.54
N ASN A 384 -42.08 -37.83 34.28
CA ASN A 384 -41.44 -38.98 34.99
C ASN A 384 -40.79 -40.10 34.12
N ASN A 385 -39.48 -40.35 34.23
CA ASN A 385 -38.71 -41.05 35.30
C ASN A 385 -38.83 -42.59 35.30
N ASN A 386 -37.72 -43.29 35.05
CA ASN A 386 -36.95 -43.93 36.14
C ASN A 386 -35.49 -44.27 35.73
N SER A 387 -34.64 -44.51 36.74
CA SER A 387 -33.28 -45.11 36.81
C SER A 387 -32.56 -45.65 35.55
N SER A 388 -31.22 -45.65 35.47
CA SER A 388 -30.31 -45.91 36.61
C SER A 388 -28.88 -45.32 36.52
N ASN A 389 -28.34 -45.06 37.71
CA ASN A 389 -26.96 -45.03 38.23
C ASN A 389 -25.78 -45.41 37.28
N ASN A 390 -24.54 -44.94 37.49
CA ASN A 390 -23.91 -44.52 38.76
C ASN A 390 -22.66 -43.62 38.59
N SER A 391 -22.32 -42.85 39.64
CA SER A 391 -20.92 -42.55 40.02
C SER A 391 -20.33 -41.23 39.44
N GLY A 392 -20.45 -40.02 40.00
CA GLY A 392 -19.88 -39.54 41.28
C GLY A 392 -18.38 -39.21 41.13
N SER A 393 -17.80 -38.12 41.64
CA SER A 393 -18.27 -37.11 42.62
C SER A 393 -17.50 -35.78 42.43
N SER A 394 -18.12 -34.60 42.56
CA SER A 394 -18.24 -33.76 43.79
C SER A 394 -16.92 -33.05 44.18
N SER A 395 -16.85 -31.76 44.51
CA SER A 395 -17.86 -30.66 44.56
C SER A 395 -17.24 -29.34 45.07
N ASN A 396 -17.79 -28.20 44.62
CA ASN A 396 -18.01 -26.92 45.34
C ASN A 396 -16.80 -26.23 46.07
N ASN A 397 -16.84 -24.95 46.45
CA ASN A 397 -17.91 -23.95 46.47
C ASN A 397 -17.40 -22.53 46.13
N SER A 398 -18.30 -21.58 45.87
CA SER A 398 -17.99 -20.15 45.74
C SER A 398 -18.92 -19.28 46.61
N SER A 399 -18.36 -18.32 47.36
CA SER A 399 -19.09 -17.18 47.96
C SER A 399 -18.16 -16.23 48.74
N SER A 400 -18.39 -14.92 48.59
CA SER A 400 -18.33 -13.82 49.61
C SER A 400 -17.41 -13.89 50.86
N SER A 401 -16.83 -12.80 51.39
CA SER A 401 -16.75 -11.38 50.98
C SER A 401 -15.94 -10.57 52.02
N ASN A 402 -15.86 -9.24 51.80
CA ASN A 402 -15.65 -8.18 52.80
C ASN A 402 -14.21 -7.71 53.09
N SER A 403 -14.11 -6.52 53.69
CA SER A 403 -12.94 -5.65 53.80
C SER A 403 -12.13 -5.81 55.09
N GLY A 404 -10.88 -5.34 55.04
CA GLY A 404 -9.96 -5.18 56.18
C GLY A 404 -8.83 -4.23 55.77
N SER A 405 -8.27 -3.46 56.71
CA SER A 405 -7.30 -2.39 56.45
C SER A 405 -6.10 -2.47 57.39
N SER A 406 -5.02 -1.74 57.08
CA SER A 406 -3.80 -1.50 57.88
C SER A 406 -2.87 -2.72 58.07
N ASN A 407 -1.54 -2.60 58.19
CA ASN A 407 -0.58 -1.53 57.84
C ASN A 407 0.86 -2.15 57.91
N SER A 408 1.89 -1.43 57.41
CA SER A 408 3.33 -1.69 57.61
C SER A 408 3.93 -2.89 56.82
N SER A 409 5.18 -2.86 56.35
CA SER A 409 6.26 -1.85 56.47
C SER A 409 7.23 -1.84 55.27
N SER A 410 8.13 -0.84 55.30
CA SER A 410 9.53 -0.87 54.85
C SER A 410 9.89 -0.93 53.36
N ASN A 411 10.29 0.26 52.89
CA ASN A 411 11.50 0.56 52.11
C ASN A 411 11.47 0.47 50.59
N SER A 412 11.17 1.62 49.99
CA SER A 412 11.50 2.00 48.61
C SER A 412 13.01 2.01 48.34
N SER A 413 13.41 1.49 47.18
CA SER A 413 14.59 1.96 46.44
C SER A 413 14.12 2.57 45.12
N SER A 414 14.04 3.90 45.06
CA SER A 414 13.74 4.63 43.84
C SER A 414 14.93 4.57 42.88
N ASN A 415 14.67 4.37 41.58
CA ASN A 415 15.57 4.90 40.56
C ASN A 415 14.77 5.64 39.49
N ASN A 416 15.33 6.74 38.99
CA ASN A 416 14.64 7.72 38.17
C ASN A 416 14.87 7.43 36.68
N SER A 417 13.80 7.27 35.91
CA SER A 417 13.86 7.10 34.45
C SER A 417 13.11 8.23 33.77
N SER A 418 13.85 9.21 33.27
CA SER A 418 13.30 10.37 32.58
C SER A 418 12.58 9.99 31.28
N SER A 419 11.45 10.64 31.03
CA SER A 419 10.70 10.52 29.78
C SER A 419 11.51 11.11 28.61
N ASN A 420 12.16 10.25 27.83
CA ASN A 420 12.70 10.63 26.52
C ASN A 420 11.73 10.20 25.42
N SER A 421 11.07 11.17 24.78
CA SER A 421 10.12 10.93 23.67
C SER A 421 10.84 10.58 22.37
N GLY A 422 11.48 9.41 22.34
CA GLY A 422 12.07 8.84 21.13
C GLY A 422 10.98 8.48 20.13
N SER A 423 10.75 9.34 19.13
CA SER A 423 9.84 9.06 18.02
C SER A 423 10.39 7.88 17.20
N SER A 424 9.84 6.69 17.44
CA SER A 424 10.22 5.48 16.72
C SER A 424 9.65 5.53 15.29
N SER A 425 10.34 6.24 14.41
CA SER A 425 10.11 6.19 12.97
C SER A 425 10.23 4.74 12.50
N SER A 426 9.09 4.09 12.26
CA SER A 426 9.05 2.76 11.66
C SER A 426 9.63 2.87 10.24
N SER A 427 10.93 2.59 10.11
CA SER A 427 11.61 2.43 8.84
C SER A 427 11.15 1.11 8.22
N GLY A 428 9.90 1.08 7.75
CA GLY A 428 9.30 -0.07 7.12
C GLY A 428 10.17 -0.57 5.98
N SER A 429 10.25 -1.90 5.84
CA SER A 429 11.06 -2.58 4.83
C SER A 429 10.89 -1.95 3.47
N THR A 430 11.98 -1.53 2.84
CA THR A 430 11.96 -0.87 1.53
C THR A 430 11.63 -1.87 0.43
N SER A 431 10.34 -2.19 0.26
CA SER A 431 9.83 -2.68 -1.02
C SER A 431 10.22 -1.67 -2.10
N GLY A 432 10.89 -2.12 -3.15
CA GLY A 432 11.39 -1.24 -4.20
C GLY A 432 10.26 -0.41 -4.82
N LEU A 433 10.49 0.90 -4.98
CA LEU A 433 9.53 1.85 -5.54
C LEU A 433 8.89 1.31 -6.83
N TRP A 434 7.56 1.24 -6.86
CA TRP A 434 6.88 0.52 -7.92
C TRP A 434 6.66 1.39 -9.16
N HIS A 435 7.74 1.55 -9.93
CA HIS A 435 7.72 2.03 -11.30
C HIS A 435 6.99 1.00 -12.19
N ALA A 436 5.67 1.16 -12.32
CA ALA A 436 4.81 0.28 -13.11
C ALA A 436 4.88 0.58 -14.61
N SER A 437 4.65 -0.44 -15.43
CA SER A 437 4.21 -0.28 -16.82
C SER A 437 2.73 0.11 -16.88
N PRO A 438 2.21 0.67 -17.98
CA PRO A 438 0.77 0.92 -18.15
C PRO A 438 -0.10 -0.34 -17.96
N SER A 439 0.37 -1.51 -18.39
CA SER A 439 -0.27 -2.82 -18.18
C SER A 439 -0.31 -3.19 -16.70
N ALA A 440 0.83 -3.16 -16.02
CA ALA A 440 0.93 -3.47 -14.59
C ALA A 440 0.07 -2.52 -13.74
N ALA A 441 0.07 -1.23 -14.06
CA ALA A 441 -0.75 -0.22 -13.41
C ALA A 441 -2.26 -0.50 -13.57
N GLN A 442 -2.71 -0.92 -14.76
CA GLN A 442 -4.09 -1.34 -15.00
C GLN A 442 -4.44 -2.65 -14.26
N THR A 443 -3.53 -3.62 -14.17
CA THR A 443 -3.73 -4.84 -13.37
C THR A 443 -3.90 -4.51 -11.89
N TYR A 444 -2.99 -3.72 -11.29
CA TYR A 444 -3.12 -3.26 -9.91
C TYR A 444 -4.44 -2.50 -9.68
N ALA A 445 -4.76 -1.57 -10.57
CA ALA A 445 -5.97 -0.75 -10.44
C ALA A 445 -7.26 -1.58 -10.57
N ARG A 446 -7.29 -2.66 -11.36
CA ARG A 446 -8.44 -3.57 -11.42
C ARG A 446 -8.71 -4.21 -10.06
N GLY A 447 -7.65 -4.70 -9.42
CA GLY A 447 -7.70 -5.16 -8.03
C GLY A 447 -8.23 -4.08 -7.08
N ALA A 448 -7.70 -2.86 -7.20
CA ALA A 448 -8.05 -1.76 -6.31
C ALA A 448 -9.51 -1.27 -6.49
N VAL A 449 -10.04 -1.15 -7.73
CA VAL A 449 -11.44 -0.73 -7.96
C VAL A 449 -12.46 -1.75 -7.46
N ALA A 450 -12.13 -3.05 -7.49
CA ALA A 450 -13.02 -4.10 -7.03
C ALA A 450 -13.37 -3.96 -5.53
N GLN A 451 -12.46 -3.38 -4.74
CA GLN A 451 -12.69 -3.07 -3.32
C GLN A 451 -13.74 -1.97 -3.09
N TYR A 452 -13.84 -1.01 -4.03
CA TYR A 452 -14.91 0.00 -4.04
C TYR A 452 -16.21 -0.55 -4.65
N GLY A 453 -16.25 -1.83 -5.05
CA GLY A 453 -17.36 -2.45 -5.79
C GLY A 453 -17.44 -2.02 -7.26
N TRP A 454 -16.42 -1.34 -7.79
CA TRP A 454 -16.42 -0.70 -9.10
C TRP A 454 -15.92 -1.62 -10.23
N GLY A 455 -16.47 -2.83 -10.32
CA GLY A 455 -16.21 -3.75 -11.44
C GLY A 455 -16.85 -3.30 -12.76
N GLY A 456 -16.57 -4.03 -13.84
CA GLY A 456 -17.21 -3.85 -15.14
C GLY A 456 -17.03 -2.45 -15.73
N THR A 457 -18.14 -1.77 -16.08
CA THR A 457 -18.13 -0.46 -16.78
C THR A 457 -17.30 0.60 -16.07
N ASN A 458 -17.25 0.57 -14.73
CA ASN A 458 -16.49 1.54 -13.97
C ASN A 458 -14.97 1.35 -14.15
N PHE A 459 -14.48 0.12 -14.30
CA PHE A 459 -13.10 -0.09 -14.70
C PHE A 459 -12.85 0.39 -16.14
N ASP A 460 -13.75 0.11 -17.08
CA ASP A 460 -13.62 0.62 -18.46
C ASP A 460 -13.59 2.16 -18.51
N SER A 461 -14.39 2.83 -17.69
CA SER A 461 -14.44 4.29 -17.58
C SER A 461 -13.20 4.86 -16.89
N LEU A 462 -12.65 4.17 -15.88
CA LEU A 462 -11.33 4.51 -15.31
C LEU A 462 -10.21 4.38 -16.36
N VAL A 463 -10.21 3.29 -17.13
CA VAL A 463 -9.24 3.07 -18.22
C VAL A 463 -9.33 4.18 -19.27
N LYS A 464 -10.53 4.57 -19.72
CA LYS A 464 -10.74 5.71 -20.63
C LYS A 464 -10.24 7.03 -20.02
N LEU A 465 -10.55 7.27 -18.74
CA LEU A 465 -10.16 8.47 -18.01
C LEU A 465 -8.63 8.57 -17.91
N TRP A 466 -7.94 7.64 -17.26
CA TRP A 466 -6.49 7.73 -17.08
C TRP A 466 -5.67 7.49 -18.36
N ASN A 467 -6.26 6.89 -19.41
CA ASN A 467 -5.68 6.97 -20.77
C ASN A 467 -5.67 8.42 -21.31
N LYS A 468 -6.76 9.17 -21.12
CA LYS A 468 -6.85 10.60 -21.51
C LYS A 468 -5.90 11.47 -20.69
N GLU A 469 -5.79 11.22 -19.38
CA GLU A 469 -5.00 12.08 -18.48
C GLU A 469 -3.48 11.82 -18.58
N SER A 470 -3.03 10.56 -18.57
CA SER A 470 -1.59 10.22 -18.42
C SER A 470 -1.08 9.08 -19.31
N GLY A 471 -1.95 8.40 -20.05
CA GLY A 471 -1.61 7.11 -20.67
C GLY A 471 -1.21 6.03 -19.66
N TRP A 472 -1.68 6.14 -18.41
CA TRP A 472 -1.28 5.31 -17.26
C TRP A 472 0.22 5.38 -16.90
N SER A 473 0.93 6.45 -17.28
CA SER A 473 2.31 6.67 -16.85
C SER A 473 2.41 7.32 -15.47
N TRP A 474 3.11 6.67 -14.54
CA TRP A 474 3.39 7.18 -13.19
C TRP A 474 4.28 8.44 -13.17
N SER A 475 5.05 8.66 -14.23
CA SER A 475 5.96 9.81 -14.38
C SER A 475 5.41 10.91 -15.30
N ALA A 476 4.14 10.83 -15.70
CA ALA A 476 3.50 11.86 -16.52
C ALA A 476 3.42 13.21 -15.79
N GLU A 477 4.11 14.22 -16.31
CA GLU A 477 4.12 15.59 -15.76
C GLU A 477 3.68 16.61 -16.82
N ASN A 478 2.56 17.28 -16.57
CA ASN A 478 2.08 18.37 -17.43
C ASN A 478 2.84 19.66 -17.11
N LYS A 479 3.86 19.96 -17.94
CA LYS A 479 4.81 21.08 -17.76
C LYS A 479 4.19 22.48 -17.64
N SER A 480 2.93 22.69 -18.07
CA SER A 480 2.28 24.01 -17.97
C SER A 480 1.38 24.17 -16.75
N SER A 481 0.91 23.07 -16.14
CA SER A 481 0.01 23.09 -14.97
C SER A 481 0.64 22.53 -13.69
N GLY A 482 1.67 21.69 -13.79
CA GLY A 482 2.21 20.94 -12.65
C GLY A 482 1.32 19.77 -12.20
N ALA A 483 0.39 19.33 -13.04
CA ALA A 483 -0.37 18.09 -12.82
C ALA A 483 0.54 16.87 -13.00
N TYR A 484 0.42 15.87 -12.11
CA TYR A 484 1.39 14.78 -12.01
C TYR A 484 0.78 13.38 -11.85
N GLY A 485 1.45 12.38 -12.44
CA GLY A 485 1.22 10.96 -12.23
C GLY A 485 0.04 10.38 -13.00
N ILE A 486 -0.26 9.11 -12.74
CA ILE A 486 -1.39 8.36 -13.34
C ILE A 486 -2.71 9.15 -13.31
N PRO A 487 -3.15 9.72 -12.16
CA PRO A 487 -4.40 10.48 -12.11
C PRO A 487 -4.29 11.95 -12.56
N GLN A 488 -3.11 12.45 -12.95
CA GLN A 488 -2.82 13.88 -13.17
C GLN A 488 -3.26 14.78 -11.99
N SER A 489 -2.83 14.41 -10.79
CA SER A 489 -3.18 15.15 -9.56
C SER A 489 -2.57 16.56 -9.57
N LEU A 490 -3.38 17.58 -9.26
CA LEU A 490 -2.99 18.99 -9.27
C LEU A 490 -3.28 19.68 -7.93
N PRO A 491 -2.26 20.15 -7.17
CA PRO A 491 -0.86 19.77 -7.30
C PRO A 491 -0.62 18.30 -6.90
N GLY A 492 0.37 17.67 -7.52
CA GLY A 492 0.70 16.24 -7.28
C GLY A 492 1.00 15.89 -5.82
N SER A 493 1.47 16.86 -5.03
CA SER A 493 1.73 16.71 -3.59
C SER A 493 0.51 16.30 -2.76
N LYS A 494 -0.71 16.42 -3.29
CA LYS A 494 -1.92 15.82 -2.68
C LYS A 494 -1.78 14.31 -2.49
N MET A 495 -1.01 13.62 -3.32
CA MET A 495 -0.81 12.17 -3.25
C MET A 495 0.08 11.75 -2.06
N ALA A 496 0.79 12.69 -1.44
CA ALA A 496 1.62 12.44 -0.25
C ALA A 496 0.83 11.91 0.97
N THR A 497 -0.50 12.11 1.01
CA THR A 497 -1.36 11.56 2.07
C THR A 497 -1.46 10.03 2.06
N PHE A 498 -1.14 9.38 0.93
CA PHE A 498 -1.09 7.92 0.80
C PHE A 498 0.35 7.37 0.95
N GLY A 499 1.37 8.24 0.97
CA GLY A 499 2.74 7.87 1.28
C GLY A 499 3.77 8.88 0.77
N ALA A 500 4.92 8.97 1.46
CA ALA A 500 5.96 9.96 1.16
C ALA A 500 6.52 9.85 -0.27
N ASN A 501 6.58 8.64 -0.82
CA ASN A 501 7.19 8.33 -2.11
C ASN A 501 6.19 8.43 -3.29
N TRP A 502 5.07 9.14 -3.13
CA TRP A 502 3.98 9.29 -4.10
C TRP A 502 4.40 9.68 -5.53
N LYS A 503 5.56 10.33 -5.69
CA LYS A 503 6.06 10.76 -6.99
C LYS A 503 6.56 9.56 -7.81
N ASP A 504 7.15 8.58 -7.15
CA ASP A 504 7.92 7.50 -7.78
C ASP A 504 7.29 6.10 -7.54
N ASP A 505 6.06 6.05 -7.02
CA ASP A 505 5.33 4.81 -6.79
C ASP A 505 3.91 4.84 -7.39
N ALA A 506 3.66 3.95 -8.35
CA ALA A 506 2.39 3.89 -9.06
C ALA A 506 1.21 3.40 -8.19
N ALA A 507 1.46 2.58 -7.16
CA ALA A 507 0.41 2.07 -6.30
C ALA A 507 -0.13 3.19 -5.39
N ILE A 508 0.75 4.03 -4.85
CA ILE A 508 0.36 5.25 -4.11
C ILE A 508 -0.50 6.18 -4.99
N GLN A 509 -0.08 6.42 -6.23
CA GLN A 509 -0.82 7.27 -7.17
C GLN A 509 -2.21 6.73 -7.53
N ILE A 510 -2.31 5.43 -7.79
CA ILE A 510 -3.60 4.76 -8.09
C ILE A 510 -4.52 4.82 -6.87
N ASN A 511 -4.03 4.45 -5.68
CA ASN A 511 -4.82 4.44 -4.44
C ASN A 511 -5.40 5.83 -4.13
N TRP A 512 -4.58 6.88 -4.24
CA TRP A 512 -5.03 8.26 -4.10
C TRP A 512 -6.07 8.64 -5.17
N GLY A 513 -5.81 8.28 -6.43
CA GLY A 513 -6.70 8.60 -7.56
C GLY A 513 -8.09 7.96 -7.41
N LEU A 514 -8.18 6.72 -6.95
CA LEU A 514 -9.45 6.06 -6.67
C LEU A 514 -10.18 6.70 -5.49
N SER A 515 -9.45 7.02 -4.41
CA SER A 515 -10.03 7.73 -3.26
C SER A 515 -10.58 9.11 -3.64
N TYR A 516 -9.87 9.84 -4.50
CA TYR A 516 -10.32 11.11 -5.07
C TYR A 516 -11.59 10.96 -5.90
N ILE A 517 -11.66 9.97 -6.79
CA ILE A 517 -12.87 9.64 -7.57
C ILE A 517 -14.04 9.32 -6.63
N SER A 518 -13.80 8.52 -5.58
CA SER A 518 -14.84 8.14 -4.60
C SER A 518 -15.39 9.37 -3.87
N GLY A 519 -14.52 10.26 -3.42
CA GLY A 519 -14.91 11.45 -2.64
C GLY A 519 -15.47 12.61 -3.46
N ARG A 520 -15.26 12.64 -4.79
CA ARG A 520 -15.70 13.74 -5.68
C ARG A 520 -16.84 13.38 -6.63
N TYR A 521 -16.81 12.17 -7.17
CA TYR A 521 -17.75 11.71 -8.20
C TYR A 521 -18.61 10.54 -7.71
N GLY A 522 -18.08 9.74 -6.78
CA GLY A 522 -18.72 8.54 -6.23
C GLY A 522 -18.39 7.28 -7.01
N ASN A 523 -18.07 7.38 -8.31
CA ASN A 523 -17.54 6.29 -9.12
C ASN A 523 -16.82 6.78 -10.41
N PRO A 524 -16.04 5.92 -11.09
CA PRO A 524 -15.38 6.26 -12.36
C PRO A 524 -16.33 6.59 -13.52
N ASP A 525 -17.51 5.97 -13.61
CA ASP A 525 -18.48 6.25 -14.69
C ASP A 525 -18.93 7.72 -14.68
N THR A 526 -19.17 8.28 -13.49
CA THR A 526 -19.53 9.70 -13.31
C THR A 526 -18.33 10.64 -13.46
N ALA A 527 -17.14 10.25 -13.02
CA ALA A 527 -15.90 11.01 -13.24
C ALA A 527 -15.58 11.14 -14.74
N TRP A 528 -15.66 10.04 -15.49
CA TRP A 528 -15.50 10.05 -16.95
C TRP A 528 -16.56 10.91 -17.65
N ALA A 529 -17.84 10.75 -17.28
CA ALA A 529 -18.94 11.56 -17.82
C ALA A 529 -18.86 13.05 -17.45
N HIS A 530 -18.04 13.44 -16.47
CA HIS A 530 -17.67 14.82 -16.18
C HIS A 530 -16.49 15.28 -17.05
N SER A 531 -15.40 14.50 -17.09
CA SER A 531 -14.19 14.76 -17.88
C SER A 531 -14.46 14.91 -19.39
N GLN A 532 -15.48 14.21 -19.92
CA GLN A 532 -15.97 14.41 -21.30
C GLN A 532 -16.67 15.77 -21.55
N LYS A 533 -17.13 16.48 -20.52
CA LYS A 533 -17.90 17.74 -20.62
C LYS A 533 -17.08 18.97 -20.25
N THR A 534 -16.23 18.85 -19.24
CA THR A 534 -15.42 19.97 -18.69
C THR A 534 -13.95 19.92 -19.12
N GLY A 535 -13.49 18.77 -19.62
CA GLY A 535 -12.09 18.52 -19.98
C GLY A 535 -11.21 18.05 -18.82
N TRP A 536 -11.71 18.05 -17.58
CA TRP A 536 -10.99 17.68 -16.35
C TRP A 536 -11.89 16.91 -15.38
N TYR A 537 -11.31 16.36 -14.31
CA TYR A 537 -11.98 15.79 -13.15
C TYR A 537 -11.18 16.11 -11.88
#